data_AF-A0A7S3GU66-F1
#
_entry.id   AF-A0A7S3GU66-F1
#
_cell.length_a   1.000
_cell.length_b   1.000
_cell.length_c   1.000
_cell.angle_alpha   90.00
_cell.angle_beta   90.00
_cell.angle_gamma   90.00
#
_symmetry.space_group_name_H-M   'P 1'
#
loop_
_entity.id
_entity.type
_entity.pdbx_description
1 polymer ?
#
loop_
_entity_poly.entity_id
_entity_poly.type
_entity_poly.pdbx_seq_one_letter_code
_entity_poly.pdbx_strand_id
1 'polypeptide(L)'
;DLRCYSVLRQAKDQDPKGEFIRRYIPELRELPGESALEPWKIPASSQLRSVVDQYPSRIVDEAKTSKASKTIISTYQQWFQAGGGRGGEEPPPLDVLLASKASAAAAA
;
A
#
# COMPACT_ATOMS: atom_id res chain seq x y z
N ASP A 1 4.81 -19.24 2.26
CA ASP A 1 4.04 -18.22 1.51
C ASP A 1 4.14 -16.89 2.25
N LEU A 2 4.41 -15.79 1.55
CA LEU A 2 4.55 -14.47 2.17
C LEU A 2 3.17 -13.84 2.33
N ARG A 3 2.74 -13.66 3.58
CA ARG A 3 1.50 -12.97 3.90
C ARG A 3 1.72 -11.45 3.87
N CYS A 4 0.99 -10.76 3.00
CA CYS A 4 0.93 -9.29 2.99
C CYS A 4 -0.41 -8.86 3.58
N TYR A 5 -0.36 -7.93 4.54
CA TYR A 5 -1.55 -7.38 5.18
C TYR A 5 -2.00 -6.12 4.46
N SER A 6 -3.33 -5.99 4.33
CA SER A 6 -3.95 -4.80 3.77
C SER A 6 -4.50 -3.94 4.88
N VAL A 7 -4.02 -2.70 4.96
CA VAL A 7 -4.48 -1.74 5.97
C VAL A 7 -5.95 -1.41 5.73
N LEU A 8 -6.31 -1.23 4.46
CA LEU A 8 -7.69 -0.91 4.09
C LEU A 8 -8.65 -2.06 4.41
N ARG A 9 -8.26 -3.31 4.10
CA ARG A 9 -9.08 -4.47 4.44
C ARG A 9 -9.24 -4.60 5.96
N GLN A 10 -8.15 -4.45 6.71
CA GLN A 10 -8.19 -4.52 8.16
C GLN A 10 -9.10 -3.43 8.75
N ALA A 11 -9.06 -2.21 8.20
CA ALA A 11 -9.95 -1.13 8.61
C ALA A 11 -11.43 -1.46 8.35
N LYS A 12 -11.76 -2.05 7.19
CA LYS A 12 -13.12 -2.51 6.88
C LYS A 12 -13.61 -3.62 7.80
N ASP A 13 -12.74 -4.58 8.11
CA ASP A 13 -13.06 -5.72 8.95
C ASP A 13 -13.26 -5.31 10.43
N GLN A 14 -12.49 -4.32 10.92
CA GLN A 14 -12.50 -3.90 12.33
C GLN A 14 -13.37 -2.67 12.62
N ASP A 15 -13.54 -1.78 11.65
CA ASP A 15 -14.31 -0.54 11.76
C ASP A 15 -15.19 -0.33 10.51
N PRO A 16 -16.15 -1.21 10.23
CA PRO A 16 -16.97 -1.15 9.02
C PRO A 16 -17.76 0.16 8.87
N LYS A 17 -18.00 0.88 9.97
CA LYS A 17 -18.71 2.17 10.00
C LYS A 17 -17.78 3.38 10.09
N GLY A 18 -16.46 3.20 10.06
CA GLY A 18 -15.50 4.28 10.20
C GLY A 18 -15.65 5.07 11.52
N GLU A 19 -16.25 4.51 12.57
CA GLU A 19 -16.50 5.21 13.84
C GLU A 19 -15.20 5.46 14.59
N PHE A 20 -14.30 4.48 14.60
CA PHE A 20 -12.98 4.61 15.20
C PHE A 20 -12.16 5.64 14.42
N ILE A 21 -12.13 5.53 13.08
CA ILE A 21 -11.39 6.50 12.25
C ILE A 21 -11.89 7.93 12.47
N ARG A 22 -13.20 8.17 12.42
CA ARG A 22 -13.79 9.51 12.63
C ARG A 22 -13.64 10.04 14.06
N ARG A 23 -13.41 9.16 15.03
CA ARG A 23 -13.12 9.56 16.40
C ARG A 23 -11.71 10.13 16.53
N TYR A 24 -10.73 9.46 15.94
CA TYR A 24 -9.30 9.77 16.11
C TYR A 24 -8.70 10.65 15.01
N ILE A 25 -9.33 10.73 13.85
CA ILE A 25 -8.92 11.58 12.72
C ILE A 25 -9.96 12.69 12.56
N PRO A 26 -9.76 13.86 13.22
CA PRO A 26 -10.77 14.91 13.28
C PRO A 26 -11.13 15.48 11.91
N GLU A 27 -10.18 15.56 10.98
CA GLU A 27 -10.41 16.04 9.62
C GLU A 27 -11.35 15.14 8.80
N LEU A 28 -11.57 13.89 9.21
CA LEU A 28 -12.50 12.96 8.55
C LEU A 28 -13.85 12.86 9.26
N ARG A 29 -14.06 13.57 10.38
CA ARG A 29 -15.24 13.41 11.24
C ARG A 29 -16.57 13.69 10.53
N GLU A 30 -16.55 14.62 9.57
CA GLU A 30 -17.71 15.01 8.77
C GLU A 30 -18.06 14.00 7.67
N LEU A 31 -17.18 13.04 7.39
CA LEU A 31 -17.47 12.02 6.39
C LEU A 31 -18.50 11.01 6.91
N PRO A 32 -19.43 10.56 6.05
CA PRO A 32 -20.45 9.59 6.44
C PRO A 32 -19.84 8.18 6.52
N GLY A 33 -20.00 7.55 7.68
CA GLY A 33 -19.80 6.12 7.87
C GLY A 33 -18.51 5.55 7.26
N GLU A 34 -18.68 4.57 6.37
CA GLU A 34 -17.60 3.88 5.68
C GLU A 34 -16.77 4.76 4.73
N SER A 35 -17.26 5.96 4.36
CA SER A 35 -16.53 6.86 3.47
C SER A 35 -15.23 7.38 4.11
N ALA A 36 -15.15 7.40 5.44
CA ALA A 36 -13.93 7.70 6.17
C ALA A 36 -12.83 6.64 5.98
N LEU A 37 -13.18 5.42 5.57
CA LEU A 37 -12.20 4.37 5.26
C LEU A 37 -11.51 4.62 3.91
N GLU A 38 -12.19 5.27 2.97
CA GLU A 38 -11.70 5.55 1.61
C GLU A 38 -12.05 6.98 1.13
N PRO A 39 -11.57 8.03 1.82
CA PRO A 39 -11.94 9.41 1.51
C PRO A 39 -11.60 9.82 0.06
N TRP A 40 -10.52 9.28 -0.50
CA TRP A 40 -10.10 9.52 -1.89
C TRP A 40 -11.09 9.01 -2.95
N LYS A 41 -12.08 8.19 -2.61
CA LYS A 41 -13.13 7.76 -3.53
C LYS A 41 -14.29 8.75 -3.65
N ILE A 42 -14.34 9.76 -2.79
CA ILE A 42 -15.38 10.79 -2.84
C ILE A 42 -15.22 11.60 -4.13
N PRO A 43 -16.28 11.72 -4.95
CA PRO A 43 -16.22 12.45 -6.21
C PRO A 43 -15.84 13.91 -6.01
N ALA A 44 -15.13 14.49 -6.98
CA ALA A 44 -14.77 15.91 -6.97
C ALA A 44 -16.01 16.84 -6.99
N SER A 45 -17.16 16.36 -7.50
CA SER A 45 -18.43 17.08 -7.48
C SER A 45 -19.18 17.02 -6.15
N SER A 46 -18.71 16.24 -5.18
CA SER A 46 -19.35 16.10 -3.87
C SER A 46 -19.15 17.36 -3.03
N GLN A 47 -20.17 17.75 -2.26
CA GLN A 47 -20.04 18.82 -1.25
C GLN A 47 -19.01 18.48 -0.16
N LEU A 48 -18.74 17.19 0.05
CA LEU A 48 -17.74 16.70 1.01
C LEU A 48 -16.31 16.77 0.48
N ARG A 49 -16.11 17.30 -0.73
CA ARG A 49 -14.78 17.34 -1.36
C ARG A 49 -13.78 18.17 -0.54
N SER A 50 -14.24 19.27 0.05
CA SER A 50 -13.43 20.13 0.93
C SER A 50 -12.90 19.39 2.16
N VAL A 51 -13.60 18.37 2.66
CA VAL A 51 -13.17 17.50 3.77
C VAL A 51 -12.03 16.59 3.32
N VAL A 52 -12.16 16.03 2.11
CA VAL A 52 -11.14 15.14 1.52
C VAL A 52 -9.85 15.88 1.22
N ASP A 53 -9.94 17.12 0.73
CA ASP A 53 -8.77 17.93 0.38
C ASP A 53 -7.96 18.36 1.61
N GLN A 54 -8.55 18.32 2.82
CA GLN A 54 -7.83 18.53 4.09
C GLN A 54 -7.05 17.29 4.54
N TYR A 55 -7.41 16.11 4.04
CA TYR A 55 -6.75 14.86 4.39
C TYR A 55 -5.59 14.56 3.42
N PRO A 56 -4.42 14.11 3.90
CA PRO A 56 -3.27 13.85 3.04
C PRO A 56 -3.58 12.82 1.95
N SER A 57 -2.98 13.06 0.78
CA SER A 57 -2.99 12.09 -0.31
C SER A 57 -2.31 10.79 0.11
N ARG A 58 -2.79 9.66 -0.43
CA ARG A 58 -2.17 8.35 -0.19
C ARG A 58 -0.71 8.36 -0.63
N ILE A 59 0.18 8.04 0.31
CA ILE A 59 1.64 8.00 0.08
C ILE A 59 2.01 6.85 -0.86
N VAL A 60 1.29 5.72 -0.75
CA VAL A 60 1.63 4.47 -1.44
C VAL A 60 0.39 3.79 -1.99
N ASP A 61 0.51 3.17 -3.16
CA ASP A 61 -0.45 2.20 -3.69
C ASP A 61 -0.14 0.81 -3.08
N GLU A 62 -0.99 0.38 -2.15
CA GLU A 62 -0.82 -0.87 -1.41
C GLU A 62 -0.72 -2.09 -2.33
N ALA A 63 -1.53 -2.16 -3.40
CA ALA A 63 -1.55 -3.30 -4.30
C ALA A 63 -0.26 -3.40 -5.10
N LYS A 64 0.24 -2.26 -5.61
CA LYS A 64 1.52 -2.20 -6.34
C LYS A 64 2.69 -2.58 -5.42
N THR A 65 2.73 -2.01 -4.21
CA THR A 65 3.82 -2.23 -3.25
C THR A 65 3.83 -3.65 -2.69
N SER A 66 2.66 -4.23 -2.42
CA SER A 66 2.53 -5.62 -1.97
C SER A 66 3.07 -6.59 -3.03
N LYS A 67 2.73 -6.37 -4.30
CA LYS A 67 3.25 -7.17 -5.41
C LYS A 67 4.77 -7.04 -5.55
N ALA A 68 5.30 -5.81 -5.52
CA ALA A 68 6.74 -5.56 -5.59
C ALA A 68 7.50 -6.24 -4.44
N SER A 69 7.00 -6.08 -3.21
CA SER A 69 7.60 -6.67 -2.01
C SER A 69 7.66 -8.20 -2.09
N LYS A 70 6.57 -8.85 -2.52
CA LYS A 70 6.52 -10.31 -2.72
C LYS A 70 7.58 -10.77 -3.72
N THR A 71 7.71 -10.09 -4.85
CA THR A 71 8.71 -10.42 -5.86
C THR A 71 10.12 -10.29 -5.29
N ILE A 72 10.45 -9.15 -4.69
CA ILE A 72 11.78 -8.89 -4.12
C ILE A 72 12.15 -9.95 -3.06
N ILE A 73 11.24 -10.22 -2.14
CA ILE A 73 11.46 -11.22 -1.09
C ILE A 73 11.64 -12.61 -1.71
N SER A 74 10.84 -12.97 -2.72
CA SER A 74 10.99 -14.26 -3.42
C SER A 74 12.32 -14.37 -4.17
N THR A 75 12.80 -13.27 -4.77
CA THR A 75 14.09 -13.21 -5.45
C THR A 75 15.24 -13.41 -4.48
N TYR A 76 15.22 -12.72 -3.33
CA TYR A 76 16.23 -12.94 -2.30
C TYR A 76 16.20 -14.36 -1.75
N GLN A 77 15.01 -14.91 -1.49
CA GLN A 77 14.87 -16.30 -1.05
C GLN A 77 15.48 -17.29 -2.05
N GLN A 78 15.22 -17.12 -3.35
CA GLN A 78 15.79 -17.94 -4.40
C GLN A 78 17.32 -17.78 -4.49
N TRP A 79 17.82 -16.55 -4.38
CA TRP A 79 19.25 -16.26 -4.39
C TRP A 79 19.99 -16.95 -3.23
N PHE A 80 19.45 -16.86 -2.01
CA PHE A 80 20.00 -17.57 -0.85
C PHE A 80 19.94 -19.09 -1.02
N GLN A 81 18.85 -19.62 -1.58
CA GLN A 81 18.70 -21.06 -1.84
C GLN A 81 19.69 -21.57 -2.89
N ALA A 82 20.04 -20.74 -3.88
CA ALA A 82 21.05 -21.06 -4.89
C ALA A 82 22.50 -21.02 -4.37
N GLY A 83 22.71 -20.71 -3.09
CA GLY A 83 24.04 -20.60 -2.48
C GLY A 83 24.63 -19.19 -2.50
N GLY A 84 23.84 -18.18 -2.88
CA GLY A 84 24.22 -16.77 -2.77
C GLY A 84 24.71 -16.41 -1.37
N GLY A 85 25.80 -15.65 -1.30
CA GLY A 85 26.43 -15.21 -0.06
C GLY A 85 27.43 -16.19 0.56
N ARG A 86 27.53 -17.44 0.06
CA ARG A 86 28.53 -18.41 0.55
C ARG A 86 29.98 -18.06 0.16
N GLY A 87 30.18 -17.12 -0.77
CA GLY A 87 31.49 -16.66 -1.25
C GLY A 87 31.75 -15.17 -1.05
N GLY A 88 30.99 -14.48 -0.19
CA GLY A 88 31.08 -13.02 -0.02
C GLY A 88 30.42 -12.21 -1.14
N GLU A 89 29.74 -12.86 -2.09
CA GLU A 89 28.91 -12.20 -3.09
C GLU A 89 27.75 -11.48 -2.40
N GLU A 90 27.57 -10.21 -2.75
CA GLU A 90 26.45 -9.42 -2.29
C GLU A 90 25.17 -9.78 -3.06
N PRO A 91 24.00 -9.71 -2.39
CA PRO A 91 22.74 -9.95 -3.06
C PRO A 91 22.44 -8.83 -4.06
N PRO A 92 21.57 -9.08 -5.05
CA PRO A 92 21.15 -8.06 -6.00
C PRO A 92 20.66 -6.78 -5.28
N PRO A 93 21.16 -5.58 -5.64
CA PRO A 93 20.74 -4.34 -5.01
C PRO A 93 19.23 -4.09 -5.12
N LEU A 94 18.64 -3.54 -4.07
CA LEU A 94 17.20 -3.34 -3.98
C LEU A 94 16.67 -2.39 -5.06
N ASP A 95 17.41 -1.33 -5.34
CA ASP A 95 17.13 -0.35 -6.40
C ASP A 95 17.09 -1.00 -7.79
N VAL A 96 17.99 -1.94 -8.08
CA VAL A 96 17.98 -2.71 -9.33
C VAL A 96 16.74 -3.58 -9.42
N LEU A 97 16.37 -4.27 -8.34
CA LEU A 97 15.17 -5.10 -8.29
C LEU A 97 13.89 -4.27 -8.47
N LEU A 98 13.82 -3.10 -7.84
CA LEU A 98 12.72 -2.16 -7.99
C LEU A 98 12.63 -1.58 -9.42
N ALA A 99 13.76 -1.19 -10.02
CA ALA A 99 13.83 -0.60 -11.36
C ALA A 99 13.46 -1.60 -12.47
N SER A 100 13.87 -2.87 -12.34
CA SER A 100 13.54 -3.94 -13.29
C SER A 100 12.03 -4.12 -13.49
N LYS A 101 11.23 -3.76 -12.47
CA LYS A 101 9.76 -3.83 -12.51
C LYS A 101 9.09 -2.54 -12.93
N ALA A 102 9.68 -1.37 -12.68
CA ALA A 102 9.14 -0.10 -13.18
C ALA A 102 9.07 -0.11 -14.71
N SER A 103 10.09 -0.65 -15.38
CA SER A 103 10.13 -0.88 -16.82
C SER A 103 9.04 -1.86 -17.30
N ALA A 104 8.86 -2.99 -16.61
CA ALA A 104 7.86 -4.00 -16.95
C ALA A 104 6.40 -3.58 -16.69
N ALA A 105 6.16 -2.60 -15.81
CA ALA A 105 4.82 -2.07 -15.50
C ALA A 105 4.39 -0.91 -16.42
N ALA A 106 5.32 -0.27 -17.14
CA ALA A 106 5.02 0.79 -18.11
C ALA A 106 4.76 0.25 -19.53
N ALA A 107 5.07 -1.02 -19.78
CA ALA A 107 4.91 -1.69 -21.08
C ALA A 107 3.61 -2.52 -21.19
N ALA A 108 2.69 -2.40 -20.24
CA ALA A 108 1.40 -3.12 -20.19
C ALA A 108 0.27 -2.15 -19.84
#